data_AF-W7E3K5-F1
#
_entry.id   AF-W7E3K5-F1
#
_cell.length_a   1.000
_cell.length_b   1.000
_cell.length_c   1.000
_cell.angle_alpha   90.00
_cell.angle_beta   90.00
_cell.angle_gamma   90.00
#
_symmetry.space_group_name_H-M   'P 1'
#
loop_
_entity.id
_entity.type
_entity.pdbx_description
1 polymer ?
#
loop_
_entity_poly.entity_id
_entity_poly.type
_entity_poly.pdbx_seq_one_letter_code
_entity_poly.pdbx_strand_id
1 'polypeptide(L)' 'EQATARPDAPAICAWDGELTYGELDALSTKLAGHLVQIGVKPEDMVPLCFEKSMWTVVAMLA' A
#
# COMPACT_ATOMS: atom_id res chain seq x y z
N GLU A 1 1.64 11.07 6.58
CA GLU A 1 2.30 11.66 7.78
C GLU A 1 3.39 10.78 8.39
N GLN A 2 3.11 9.52 8.76
CA GLN A 2 4.15 8.65 9.34
C GLN A 2 5.31 8.36 8.37
N ALA A 3 5.04 8.19 7.08
CA ALA A 3 6.06 8.03 6.05
C ALA A 3 7.06 9.20 6.00
N THR A 4 6.62 10.42 6.29
CA THR A 4 7.50 11.60 6.35
C THR A 4 8.19 11.72 7.71
N ALA A 5 7.48 11.42 8.80
CA ALA A 5 8.00 11.57 10.15
C ALA A 5 9.02 10.48 10.52
N ARG A 6 8.83 9.26 10.01
CA ARG A 6 9.59 8.06 10.37
C ARG A 6 9.75 7.11 9.17
N PRO A 7 10.35 7.56 8.06
CA PRO A 7 10.42 6.78 6.81
C PRO A 7 11.05 5.41 7.00
N ASP A 8 12.13 5.32 7.78
CA ASP A 8 12.89 4.07 7.97
C ASP A 8 12.36 3.20 9.11
N ALA A 9 11.30 3.62 9.81
CA ALA A 9 10.72 2.81 10.87
C ALA A 9 9.87 1.67 10.29
N PRO A 10 9.87 0.48 10.91
CA PRO A 10 9.08 -0.66 10.43
C PRO A 10 7.59 -0.35 10.51
N ALA A 11 6.88 -0.61 9.42
CA ALA A 11 5.42 -0.45 9.31
C ALA A 11 4.71 -1.80 9.21
N ILE A 12 5.29 -2.75 8.47
CA ILE A 12 4.73 -4.09 8.24
C ILE A 12 5.82 -5.13 8.48
N CYS A 13 5.46 -6.19 9.20
CA CYS A 13 6.25 -7.42 9.31
C CYS A 13 5.29 -8.58 9.02
N ALA A 14 5.49 -9.24 7.88
CA ALA A 14 4.71 -10.36 7.41
C ALA A 14 5.62 -11.53 7.03
N TRP A 15 5.03 -12.69 6.76
CA TRP A 15 5.80 -13.89 6.40
C TRP A 15 6.48 -13.75 5.03
N ASP A 16 5.94 -12.92 4.14
CA ASP A 16 6.42 -12.69 2.78
C ASP A 16 7.29 -11.43 2.63
N GLY A 17 7.52 -10.71 3.74
CA GLY A 17 8.42 -9.57 3.76
C GLY A 17 8.13 -8.56 4.86
N GLU A 18 9.03 -7.58 4.96
CA GLU A 18 8.91 -6.44 5.85
C GLU A 18 8.93 -5.16 5.01
N LEU A 19 8.20 -4.14 5.47
CA LEU A 19 8.21 -2.81 4.86
C LEU A 19 8.37 -1.75 5.94
N THR A 20 9.21 -0.78 5.66
CA THR A 20 9.25 0.48 6.39
C THR A 20 8.08 1.39 5.99
N TYR A 21 7.81 2.44 6.76
CA TYR A 21 6.75 3.40 6.41
C TYR A 21 7.01 4.09 5.06
N GLY A 22 8.27 4.37 4.73
CA GLY A 22 8.65 4.98 3.45
C GLY A 22 8.41 4.04 2.27
N GLU A 23 8.75 2.75 2.42
CA GLU A 23 8.52 1.75 1.37
C GLU A 23 7.03 1.46 1.18
N LEU A 24 6.27 1.36 2.28
CA LEU A 24 4.82 1.18 2.23
C LEU A 24 4.15 2.32 1.45
N ASP A 25 4.51 3.57 1.75
CA ASP A 25 3.98 4.76 1.09
C ASP A 25 4.36 4.83 -0.39
N ALA A 26 5.60 4.50 -0.73
CA ALA A 26 6.05 4.45 -2.12
C ALA A 26 5.30 3.38 -2.94
N LEU A 27 5.11 2.19 -2.37
CA LEU A 27 4.42 1.08 -3.05
C LEU A 27 2.92 1.36 -3.18
N SER A 28 2.25 1.86 -2.14
CA SER A 28 0.83 2.18 -2.19
C SER A 28 0.57 3.34 -3.16
N THR A 29 1.39 4.40 -3.13
CA THR A 29 1.27 5.54 -4.07
C THR A 29 1.46 5.11 -5.52
N LYS A 30 2.38 4.18 -5.78
CA LYS A 30 2.59 3.63 -7.12
C LYS A 30 1.36 2.85 -7.60
N LEU A 31 0.79 2.01 -6.74
CA LEU A 31 -0.42 1.26 -7.05
C LEU A 31 -1.62 2.20 -7.26
N ALA A 32 -1.80 3.20 -6.40
CA ALA A 32 -2.81 4.25 -6.50
C ALA A 32 -2.76 4.93 -7.88
N GLY A 33 -1.57 5.36 -8.28
CA GLY A 33 -1.34 5.97 -9.58
C GLY A 33 -1.74 5.05 -10.74
N HIS A 34 -1.47 3.75 -10.63
CA HIS A 34 -1.89 2.78 -11.63
C HIS A 34 -3.42 2.58 -11.67
N LEU A 35 -4.08 2.49 -10.50
CA LEU A 35 -5.54 2.39 -10.39
C LEU A 35 -6.24 3.59 -11.03
N VAL A 36 -5.75 4.80 -10.77
CA VAL A 36 -6.25 6.03 -11.41
C VAL A 36 -6.03 5.99 -12.92
N GLN A 37 -4.87 5.51 -13.39
CA GLN A 37 -4.57 5.39 -14.83
C GLN A 37 -5.51 4.42 -15.56
N ILE A 38 -5.94 3.34 -14.91
CA ILE A 38 -6.91 2.39 -15.48
C ILE A 38 -8.37 2.84 -15.29
N GLY A 39 -8.59 3.99 -14.67
CA GLY A 39 -9.88 4.67 -14.64
C GLY A 39 -10.69 4.50 -13.35
N VAL A 40 -10.08 4.01 -12.26
CA VAL A 40 -10.73 3.97 -10.94
C VAL A 40 -10.98 5.41 -10.46
N LYS A 41 -12.20 5.65 -9.96
CA LYS A 41 -12.68 6.94 -9.47
C LYS A 41 -13.15 6.85 -8.02
N PRO A 42 -13.33 8.00 -7.35
CA PRO A 42 -14.03 8.01 -6.08
C PRO A 42 -15.37 7.27 -6.18
N GLU A 43 -15.70 6.53 -5.12
CA GLU A 43 -16.91 5.68 -5.01
C GLU A 43 -16.90 4.37 -5.82
N ASP A 44 -15.89 4.13 -6.67
CA ASP A 44 -15.72 2.83 -7.32
C ASP A 44 -15.29 1.76 -6.29
N MET A 45 -15.83 0.55 -6.41
CA MET A 45 -15.44 -0.58 -5.58
C MET A 45 -14.32 -1.39 -6.23
N VAL A 46 -13.17 -1.47 -5.54
CA VAL A 46 -12.03 -2.31 -5.94
C VAL A 46 -11.92 -3.49 -4.97
N PRO A 47 -12.30 -4.73 -5.38
CA PRO A 47 -12.22 -5.88 -4.50
C PRO A 47 -10.76 -6.31 -4.30
N LEU A 48 -10.39 -6.58 -3.04
CA LEU A 48 -9.07 -7.06 -2.67
C LEU A 48 -9.15 -8.55 -2.31
N CYS A 49 -8.46 -9.41 -3.06
CA CYS A 49 -8.41 -10.85 -2.81
C CYS A 49 -6.96 -11.26 -2.55
N PHE A 50 -6.59 -11.30 -1.27
CA PHE A 50 -5.25 -11.63 -0.82
C PHE A 50 -5.30 -12.57 0.38
N GLU A 51 -4.25 -13.38 0.54
CA GLU A 51 -3.94 -13.99 1.83
C GLU A 51 -3.44 -12.92 2.83
N LYS A 52 -3.19 -13.30 4.09
CA LYS A 52 -2.56 -12.36 5.03
C LYS A 52 -1.09 -12.19 4.65
N SER A 53 -0.79 -11.16 3.85
CA SER A 53 0.54 -10.84 3.31
C SER A 53 0.84 -9.34 3.44
N MET A 54 2.10 -8.92 3.23
CA MET A 54 2.43 -7.49 3.25
C MET A 54 1.68 -6.70 2.17
N TRP A 55 1.37 -7.33 1.04
CA TRP A 55 0.69 -6.72 -0.10
C TRP A 55 -0.76 -6.34 0.18
N THR A 56 -1.43 -7.03 1.10
CA THR A 56 -2.82 -6.74 1.47
C THR A 56 -2.95 -5.32 2.00
N VAL A 57 -2.00 -4.86 2.81
CA VAL A 57 -2.00 -3.49 3.36
C VAL A 57 -1.60 -2.47 2.30
N VAL A 58 -0.63 -2.80 1.44
CA VAL A 58 -0.25 -1.95 0.30
C VAL A 58 -1.49 -1.66 -0.58
N ALA A 59 -2.28 -2.68 -0.87
CA ALA A 59 -3.48 -2.55 -1.70
C ALA A 59 -4.63 -1.82 -1.00
N MET A 60 -4.75 -1.90 0.33
CA MET A 60 -5.76 -1.15 1.09
C MET A 60 -5.48 0.36 1.14
N LEU A 61 -4.22 0.78 1.04
CA LEU A 61 -3.81 2.19 1.11
C LEU A 61 -3.69 2.86 -0.27
N ALA A 62 -3.72 2.07 -1.34
CA ALA A 62 -3.64 2.55 -2.72
C ALA A 62 -4.93 3.25 -3.18
#